data_AF-A0A2G1ULZ6-F1
#
_entry.id   AF-A0A2G1ULZ6-F1
#
_cell.length_a   1.000
_cell.length_b   1.000
_cell.length_c   1.000
_cell.angle_alpha   90.00
_cell.angle_beta   90.00
_cell.angle_gamma   90.00
#
_symmetry.space_group_name_H-M   'P 1'
#
loop_
_entity.id
_entity.type
_entity.pdbx_description
1 polymer ?
#
loop_
_entity_poly.entity_id
_entity_poly.type
_entity_poly.pdbx_seq_one_letter_code
_entity_poly.pdbx_strand_id
1 'polypeptide(L)'
;MSESCKCGDEAKVQGTIEFHCEKCESSIEKFEIKKPLKVASIAAILAYGGSQFIDYAITDNRYPMSVEYAVMDACVNSYASTLSYGAYGSKKKICLCALEETMNEISYIRYKVDEKGFLGAFRENVRECI
;
A
#
# COMPACT_ATOMS: atom_id res chain seq x y z
N MET A 1 -3.89 -4.34 27.92
CA MET A 1 -5.13 -3.64 28.31
C MET A 1 -4.90 -2.18 27.99
N SER A 2 -5.42 -1.70 26.86
CA SER A 2 -5.33 -0.31 26.41
C SER A 2 -6.68 0.33 26.73
N GLU A 3 -6.70 1.32 27.61
CA GLU A 3 -7.92 2.09 27.88
C GLU A 3 -8.25 2.94 26.65
N SER A 4 -9.29 2.54 25.91
CA SER A 4 -9.85 3.33 24.82
C SER A 4 -10.75 4.42 25.39
N CYS A 5 -10.53 5.66 24.96
CA CYS A 5 -11.36 6.81 25.34
C CYS A 5 -12.82 6.57 24.93
N LYS A 6 -13.76 6.62 25.88
CA LYS A 6 -15.20 6.31 25.71
C LYS A 6 -16.07 7.55 25.56
N CYS A 7 -15.60 8.59 24.88
CA CYS A 7 -16.40 9.79 24.64
C CYS A 7 -17.02 9.71 23.23
N GLY A 8 -18.37 9.69 23.18
CA GLY A 8 -19.13 9.88 21.94
C GLY A 8 -18.99 11.32 21.47
N ASP A 9 -18.78 11.47 20.16
CA ASP A 9 -18.41 12.66 19.40
C ASP A 9 -16.99 13.22 19.65
N GLU A 10 -16.15 13.05 18.62
CA GLU A 10 -14.82 13.63 18.39
C GLU A 10 -13.92 13.82 19.62
N ALA A 11 -13.42 12.71 20.18
CA ALA A 11 -12.39 12.75 21.21
C ALA A 11 -11.12 13.47 20.69
N LYS A 12 -10.98 14.75 21.00
CA LYS A 12 -9.74 15.51 20.78
C LYS A 12 -8.73 15.12 21.86
N VAL A 13 -7.89 14.14 21.52
CA VAL A 13 -6.73 13.79 22.33
C VAL A 13 -5.70 14.92 22.19
N GLN A 14 -5.48 15.67 23.26
CA GLN A 14 -4.50 16.75 23.31
C GLN A 14 -3.35 16.30 24.22
N GLY A 15 -2.18 16.09 23.62
CA GLY A 15 -0.94 15.83 24.35
C GLY A 15 -0.08 17.08 24.40
N THR A 16 0.38 17.45 25.59
CA THR A 16 1.37 18.54 25.76
C THR A 16 2.76 17.91 25.90
N ILE A 17 3.70 18.33 25.05
CA ILE A 17 5.11 17.92 25.15
C ILE A 17 5.86 19.10 25.75
N GLU A 18 6.42 18.91 26.94
CA GLU A 18 7.30 19.88 27.61
C GLU A 18 8.77 19.54 27.35
N PHE A 19 9.56 20.54 26.97
CA PHE A 19 10.99 20.40 26.74
C PHE A 19 11.74 21.09 27.88
N HIS A 20 12.66 20.38 28.51
CA HIS A 20 13.53 20.91 29.56
C HIS A 20 14.95 21.11 29.02
N CYS A 21 15.59 22.20 29.44
CA CYS A 21 17.02 22.36 29.22
C CYS A 21 17.78 21.40 30.14
N GLU A 22 18.62 20.53 29.59
CA GLU A 22 19.40 19.54 30.35
C GLU A 22 20.31 20.18 31.42
N LYS A 23 20.76 21.42 31.21
CA LYS A 23 21.72 22.09 32.11
C LYS A 23 21.09 22.90 33.24
N CYS A 24 19.90 23.43 33.04
CA CYS A 24 19.26 24.33 34.00
C CYS A 24 17.83 23.92 34.38
N GLU A 25 17.36 22.77 33.87
CA GLU A 25 16.05 22.14 34.13
C GLU A 25 14.82 23.02 33.86
N SER A 26 15.02 24.25 33.38
CA SER A 26 13.95 25.17 33.07
C SER A 26 13.17 24.70 31.84
N SER A 27 11.84 24.88 31.91
CA SER A 27 10.92 24.62 30.80
C SER A 27 11.16 25.64 29.67
N ILE A 28 11.33 25.14 28.45
CA ILE A 28 11.50 25.98 27.26
C ILE A 28 10.12 26.26 26.67
N GLU A 29 9.53 27.39 27.04
CA GLU A 29 8.15 27.75 26.64
C GLU A 29 8.01 28.12 25.15
N LYS A 30 9.09 28.56 24.50
CA LYS A 30 9.05 29.06 23.11
C LYS A 30 10.32 28.70 22.35
N PHE A 31 10.19 27.78 21.39
CA PHE A 31 11.18 27.59 20.33
C PHE A 31 10.89 28.56 19.19
N GLU A 32 11.63 29.66 19.09
CA GLU A 32 11.62 30.48 17.88
C GLU A 32 12.43 29.78 16.78
N ILE A 33 11.75 29.02 15.93
CA ILE A 33 12.37 28.41 14.75
C ILE A 33 12.70 29.53 13.76
N LYS A 34 13.97 29.92 13.70
CA LYS A 34 14.50 30.86 12.70
C LYS A 34 14.15 30.34 11.29
N LYS A 35 13.59 31.22 10.44
CA LYS A 35 13.10 30.93 9.07
C LYS A 35 13.92 29.91 8.24
N PRO A 36 15.28 29.93 8.20
CA PRO A 36 16.04 28.96 7.40
C PRO A 36 15.88 27.49 7.87
N LEU A 37 15.63 27.25 9.17
CA LEU A 37 15.43 25.90 9.71
C LEU A 37 14.06 25.31 9.34
N LYS A 38 13.03 26.13 9.08
CA LYS A 38 11.72 25.65 8.63
C LYS A 38 11.81 25.03 7.23
N VAL A 39 12.56 25.67 6.33
CA VAL A 39 12.74 25.16 4.96
C VAL A 39 13.61 23.90 4.97
N ALA A 40 14.69 23.89 5.76
CA ALA A 40 15.56 22.72 5.89
C ALA A 40 14.84 21.52 6.53
N SER A 41 14.00 21.74 7.55
CA SER A 41 13.22 20.67 8.19
C SER A 41 12.11 20.15 7.28
N ILE A 42 11.39 21.01 6.56
CA ILE A 42 10.42 20.59 5.55
C ILE A 42 11.13 19.81 4.43
N ALA A 43 12.27 20.28 3.94
CA ALA A 43 13.06 19.58 2.92
C ALA A 43 13.60 18.23 3.44
N ALA A 44 14.02 18.14 4.70
CA ALA A 44 14.48 16.89 5.31
C ALA A 44 13.33 15.89 5.50
N ILE A 45 12.14 16.35 5.93
CA ILE A 45 10.93 15.52 6.03
C ILE A 45 10.47 15.07 4.64
N LEU A 46 10.56 15.94 3.62
CA LEU A 46 10.24 15.58 2.24
C LEU A 46 11.31 14.68 1.60
N ALA A 47 12.58 14.78 1.99
CA ALA A 47 13.63 13.90 1.49
C ALA A 47 13.56 12.52 2.17
N TYR A 48 13.32 12.47 3.48
CA TYR A 48 13.17 11.23 4.23
C TYR A 48 11.82 10.55 3.95
N GLY A 49 10.74 11.31 3.98
CA GLY A 49 9.40 10.83 3.61
C GLY A 49 9.32 10.53 2.12
N GLY A 50 9.79 11.44 1.26
CA GLY A 50 9.74 11.27 -0.19
C GLY A 50 10.57 10.09 -0.70
N SER A 51 11.72 9.77 -0.11
CA SER A 51 12.45 8.55 -0.50
C SER A 51 11.67 7.27 -0.12
N GLN A 52 11.03 7.25 1.05
CA GLN A 52 10.13 6.15 1.44
C GLN A 52 8.86 6.08 0.56
N PHE A 53 8.29 7.22 0.17
CA PHE A 53 7.11 7.28 -0.70
C PHE A 53 7.42 7.02 -2.18
N ILE A 54 8.63 7.34 -2.67
CA ILE A 54 9.03 7.08 -4.06
C ILE A 54 9.34 5.59 -4.25
N ASP A 55 10.05 4.95 -3.30
CA ASP A 55 10.22 3.49 -3.35
C ASP A 55 8.86 2.78 -3.19
N TYR A 56 7.97 3.28 -2.34
CA TYR A 56 6.59 2.77 -2.23
C TYR A 56 5.80 3.00 -3.53
N ALA A 57 5.84 4.18 -4.13
CA ALA A 57 5.13 4.45 -5.39
C ALA A 57 5.67 3.63 -6.59
N ILE A 58 6.93 3.17 -6.55
CA ILE A 58 7.55 2.36 -7.60
C ILE A 58 7.42 0.85 -7.32
N THR A 59 7.17 0.43 -6.07
CA THR A 59 7.11 -1.00 -5.68
C THR A 59 5.76 -1.49 -5.12
N ASP A 60 4.79 -0.63 -4.79
CA ASP A 60 3.66 -0.98 -3.90
C ASP A 60 2.39 -1.57 -4.55
N ASN A 61 2.30 -1.70 -5.88
CA ASN A 61 1.19 -2.48 -6.47
C ASN A 61 1.54 -3.95 -6.72
N ARG A 62 2.77 -4.38 -6.40
CA ARG A 62 3.20 -5.73 -6.68
C ARG A 62 2.80 -6.68 -5.56
N TYR A 63 2.04 -7.72 -5.90
CA TYR A 63 1.61 -8.71 -4.92
C TYR A 63 2.81 -9.57 -4.52
N PRO A 64 2.80 -10.20 -3.33
CA PRO A 64 3.83 -11.18 -2.99
C PRO A 64 3.90 -12.25 -4.08
N MET A 65 5.11 -12.66 -4.48
CA MET A 65 5.30 -13.62 -5.59
C MET A 65 4.52 -14.93 -5.40
N SER A 66 4.32 -15.38 -4.15
CA SER A 66 3.48 -16.54 -3.85
C SER A 66 2.02 -16.35 -4.24
N VAL A 67 1.49 -15.13 -4.09
CA VAL A 67 0.12 -14.75 -4.47
C VAL A 67 0.02 -14.59 -5.98
N GLU A 68 0.96 -13.89 -6.60
CA GLU A 68 1.03 -13.75 -8.08
C GLU A 68 1.04 -15.13 -8.75
N TYR A 69 1.89 -16.04 -8.26
CA TYR A 69 1.97 -17.41 -8.75
C TYR A 69 0.66 -18.18 -8.54
N ALA A 70 0.06 -18.09 -7.35
CA ALA A 70 -1.19 -18.80 -7.06
C ALA A 70 -2.34 -18.33 -7.96
N VAL A 71 -2.46 -17.03 -8.20
CA VAL A 71 -3.49 -16.47 -9.10
C VAL A 71 -3.22 -16.89 -10.55
N MET A 72 -1.96 -16.82 -11.01
CA MET A 72 -1.57 -17.27 -12.34
C MET A 72 -1.86 -18.75 -12.55
N ASP A 73 -1.49 -19.60 -11.59
CA ASP A 73 -1.72 -21.03 -11.64
C ASP A 73 -3.22 -21.35 -11.68
N ALA A 74 -4.00 -20.74 -10.80
CA ALA A 74 -5.46 -20.89 -10.78
C ALA A 74 -6.09 -20.43 -12.10
N CYS A 75 -5.63 -19.33 -12.70
CA CYS A 75 -6.14 -18.83 -13.97
C CYS A 75 -5.80 -19.77 -15.13
N VAL A 76 -4.54 -20.16 -15.27
CA VAL A 76 -4.07 -20.99 -16.40
C VAL A 76 -4.59 -22.42 -16.29
N ASN A 77 -4.66 -22.98 -15.08
CA ASN A 77 -5.06 -24.36 -14.83
C ASN A 77 -6.54 -24.52 -14.43
N SER A 78 -7.38 -23.50 -14.63
CA SER A 78 -8.83 -23.58 -14.33
C SER A 78 -9.63 -24.59 -15.17
N TYR A 79 -9.08 -25.10 -16.28
CA TYR A 79 -9.77 -26.11 -17.11
C TYR A 79 -9.46 -27.52 -16.62
N ALA A 80 -10.49 -28.37 -16.52
CA ALA A 80 -10.34 -29.77 -16.14
C ALA A 80 -9.67 -30.64 -17.23
N SER A 81 -9.60 -30.15 -18.47
CA SER A 81 -9.03 -30.87 -19.61
C SER A 81 -7.63 -30.37 -19.96
N THR A 82 -6.78 -31.26 -20.47
CA THR A 82 -5.46 -30.92 -20.98
C THR A 82 -5.53 -29.95 -22.15
N LEU A 83 -4.76 -28.86 -22.10
CA LEU A 83 -4.62 -27.91 -23.20
C LEU A 83 -3.45 -28.29 -24.11
N SER A 84 -3.57 -28.00 -25.41
CA SER A 84 -2.42 -28.04 -26.32
C SER A 84 -1.39 -26.99 -25.91
N TYR A 85 -0.12 -27.19 -26.26
CA TYR A 85 0.96 -26.26 -25.91
C TYR A 85 0.66 -24.81 -26.36
N GLY A 86 0.14 -24.65 -27.58
CA GLY A 86 -0.25 -23.34 -28.11
C GLY A 86 -1.39 -22.69 -27.32
N ALA A 87 -2.44 -23.46 -27.02
CA ALA A 87 -3.57 -22.97 -26.23
C ALA A 87 -3.15 -22.61 -24.79
N TYR A 88 -2.28 -23.40 -24.18
CA TYR A 88 -1.69 -23.10 -22.88
C TYR A 88 -0.88 -21.80 -22.91
N GLY A 89 -0.03 -21.61 -23.93
CA GLY A 89 0.75 -20.40 -24.13
C GLY A 89 -0.11 -19.15 -24.28
N SER A 90 -1.18 -19.22 -25.09
CA SER A 90 -2.13 -18.11 -25.25
C SER A 90 -2.88 -17.80 -23.95
N LYS A 91 -3.39 -18.83 -23.26
CA LYS A 91 -4.08 -18.66 -21.98
C LYS A 91 -3.17 -18.04 -20.92
N LYS A 92 -1.91 -18.45 -20.86
CA LYS A 92 -0.91 -17.86 -19.96
C LYS A 92 -0.72 -16.37 -20.21
N LYS A 93 -0.70 -15.92 -21.46
CA LYS A 93 -0.58 -14.49 -21.80
C LYS A 93 -1.81 -13.69 -21.35
N ILE A 94 -3.01 -14.22 -21.56
CA ILE A 94 -4.26 -13.59 -21.11
C ILE A 94 -4.29 -13.47 -19.58
N CYS A 95 -3.95 -14.55 -18.87
CA CYS A 95 -3.89 -14.54 -17.40
C CYS A 95 -2.84 -13.55 -16.87
N LEU A 96 -1.69 -13.45 -17.54
CA LEU A 96 -0.64 -12.50 -17.15
C LEU A 96 -1.12 -11.05 -17.32
N CYS A 97 -1.69 -10.73 -18.48
CA CYS A 97 -2.28 -9.41 -18.76
C CYS A 97 -3.34 -9.05 -17.73
N ALA A 98 -4.28 -9.97 -17.46
CA ALA A 98 -5.33 -9.72 -16.49
C ALA A 98 -4.81 -9.52 -15.06
N LEU A 99 -3.76 -10.25 -14.66
CA LEU A 99 -3.13 -10.08 -13.35
C LEU A 99 -2.44 -8.72 -13.25
N GLU A 100 -1.69 -8.31 -14.27
CA GLU A 100 -1.03 -7.00 -14.32
C GLU A 100 -2.04 -5.86 -14.18
N GLU A 101 -3.13 -5.88 -14.96
CA GLU A 101 -4.18 -4.85 -14.88
C GLU A 101 -4.90 -4.86 -13.52
N THR A 102 -5.19 -6.04 -12.98
CA THR A 102 -5.86 -6.14 -11.67
C THR A 102 -4.98 -5.63 -10.54
N MET A 103 -3.66 -5.85 -10.60
CA MET A 103 -2.71 -5.30 -9.62
C MET A 103 -2.60 -3.78 -9.73
N ASN A 104 -2.81 -3.20 -10.92
CA ASN A 104 -2.86 -1.74 -11.10
C ASN A 104 -4.13 -1.12 -10.51
N GLU A 105 -5.26 -1.85 -10.57
CA GLU A 105 -6.56 -1.38 -10.07
C GLU A 105 -6.76 -1.63 -8.58
N ILE A 106 -6.30 -2.78 -8.07
CA ILE A 106 -6.58 -3.28 -6.73
C ILE A 106 -5.26 -3.52 -5.99
N SER A 107 -5.03 -2.75 -4.93
CA SER A 107 -3.87 -2.96 -4.05
C SER A 107 -3.96 -4.28 -3.29
N TYR A 108 -2.80 -4.82 -2.89
CA TYR A 108 -2.74 -6.09 -2.15
C TYR A 108 -3.52 -6.05 -0.81
N ILE A 109 -3.57 -4.88 -0.16
CA ILE A 109 -4.37 -4.70 1.07
C ILE A 109 -5.86 -4.90 0.78
N ARG A 110 -6.35 -4.35 -0.33
CA ARG A 110 -7.76 -4.47 -0.74
C ARG A 110 -8.11 -5.88 -1.18
N TYR A 111 -7.21 -6.54 -1.92
CA TYR A 111 -7.32 -7.97 -2.26
C TYR A 111 -7.60 -8.85 -1.03
N LYS A 112 -6.91 -8.61 0.10
CA LYS A 112 -7.05 -9.41 1.32
C LYS A 112 -8.39 -9.25 2.04
N VAL A 113 -9.11 -8.15 1.81
CA VAL A 113 -10.36 -7.83 2.54
C VAL A 113 -11.59 -7.88 1.63
N ASP A 114 -11.41 -7.83 0.32
CA ASP A 114 -12.47 -7.83 -0.69
C ASP A 114 -12.15 -8.81 -1.83
N GLU A 115 -12.22 -10.10 -1.52
CA GLU A 115 -12.02 -11.18 -2.49
C GLU A 115 -13.02 -11.10 -3.65
N LYS A 116 -14.27 -10.71 -3.38
CA LYS A 116 -15.31 -10.61 -4.42
C LYS A 116 -15.01 -9.48 -5.39
N GLY A 117 -14.58 -8.32 -4.89
CA GLY A 117 -14.13 -7.20 -5.71
C GLY A 117 -12.94 -7.60 -6.59
N PHE A 118 -11.94 -8.28 -6.01
CA PHE A 118 -10.82 -8.81 -6.79
C PHE A 118 -11.26 -9.77 -7.89
N LEU A 119 -12.10 -10.77 -7.58
CA LEU A 119 -12.58 -11.72 -8.58
C LEU A 119 -13.45 -11.06 -9.66
N GLY A 120 -14.15 -9.99 -9.32
CA GLY A 120 -14.91 -9.17 -10.27
C GLY A 120 -13.97 -8.50 -11.28
N ALA A 121 -13.06 -7.66 -10.78
CA ALA A 121 -12.09 -6.94 -11.60
C ALA A 121 -11.22 -7.90 -12.42
N PHE A 122 -10.71 -8.97 -11.82
CA PHE A 122 -9.87 -9.95 -12.52
C PHE A 122 -10.62 -10.60 -13.70
N ARG A 123 -11.90 -10.94 -13.55
CA ARG A 123 -12.71 -11.50 -14.65
C ARG A 123 -12.98 -10.49 -15.76
N GLU A 124 -13.14 -9.22 -15.41
CA GLU A 124 -13.30 -8.13 -16.38
C GLU A 124 -12.00 -7.94 -17.16
N ASN A 125 -10.86 -7.82 -16.48
CA ASN A 125 -9.54 -7.72 -17.09
C ASN A 125 -9.20 -8.95 -17.97
N VAL A 126 -9.61 -10.16 -17.58
CA VAL A 126 -9.48 -11.35 -18.46
C VAL A 126 -10.24 -11.16 -19.78
N ARG A 127 -11.42 -10.56 -19.77
CA ARG A 127 -12.20 -10.33 -21.01
C ARG A 127 -11.58 -9.25 -21.88
N GLU A 128 -10.95 -8.25 -21.29
CA GLU A 128 -10.26 -7.17 -22.02
C GLU A 128 -8.94 -7.65 -22.65
N CYS A 129 -8.30 -8.65 -22.06
CA CYS A 129 -7.03 -9.20 -22.51
C CYS A 129 -7.14 -10.32 -23.58
N ILE A 130 -8.35 -10.70 -24.01
CA ILE A 130 -8.59 -11.71 -25.08
C ILE A 130 -8.42 -11.07 -26.46
#